data_AF-A0A916UJD9-F1
#
_entry.id   AF-A0A916UJD9-F1
#
_cell.length_a   1.000
_cell.length_b   1.000
_cell.length_c   1.000
_cell.angle_alpha   90.00
_cell.angle_beta   90.00
_cell.angle_gamma   90.00
#
_symmetry.space_group_name_H-M   'P 1'
#
loop_
_entity.id
_entity.type
_entity.pdbx_description
1 polymer ?
#
loop_
_entity_poly.entity_id
_entity_poly.type
_entity_poly.pdbx_seq_one_letter_code
_entity_poly.pdbx_strand_id
1 'polypeptide(L)'
;MPHLIEIIKQQSTKRQAATGLAVAAVAASASTGVALASPAETVANVSAEPMTSVAAVAVKPIDLGPSYNPVWDMLAECESNGNWSINTGNGFTGGLQFTASTWNAFGGGEFAPRADLASKEQQIAVAERVQAGQGWGAWPACSAKLGIR
;
A
#
# COMPACT_ATOMS: atom_id res chain seq x y z
N MET A 1 -56.19 -5.05 -12.56
CA MET A 1 -54.81 -5.55 -12.58
C MET A 1 -53.82 -4.37 -12.54
N PRO A 2 -53.46 -3.82 -11.35
CA PRO A 2 -52.41 -2.79 -11.23
C PRO A 2 -51.30 -3.11 -10.19
N HIS A 3 -51.23 -4.33 -9.64
CA HIS A 3 -50.39 -4.63 -8.46
C HIS A 3 -48.94 -5.07 -8.76
N LEU A 4 -48.54 -5.22 -10.03
CA LEU A 4 -47.23 -5.81 -10.39
C LEU A 4 -46.09 -4.79 -10.58
N ILE A 5 -46.35 -3.48 -10.60
CA ILE A 5 -45.32 -2.44 -10.85
C ILE A 5 -44.69 -1.88 -9.56
N GLU A 6 -45.38 -1.97 -8.41
CA GLU A 6 -44.88 -1.49 -7.10
C GLU A 6 -43.77 -2.37 -6.50
N ILE A 7 -43.69 -3.66 -6.89
CA ILE A 7 -42.74 -4.61 -6.31
C ILE A 7 -41.28 -4.30 -6.72
N ILE A 8 -41.06 -3.64 -7.86
CA ILE A 8 -39.71 -3.37 -8.39
C ILE A 8 -39.06 -2.14 -7.72
N LYS A 9 -39.83 -1.18 -7.20
CA LYS A 9 -39.27 -0.01 -6.47
C LYS A 9 -38.75 -0.35 -5.06
N GLN A 10 -39.26 -1.40 -4.42
CA GLN A 10 -38.87 -1.78 -3.05
C GLN A 10 -37.50 -2.48 -2.96
N GLN A 11 -36.93 -2.96 -4.07
CA GLN A 11 -35.66 -3.69 -4.02
C GLN A 11 -34.42 -2.77 -3.97
N SER A 12 -34.55 -1.49 -4.36
CA SER A 12 -33.40 -0.59 -4.48
C SER A 12 -33.01 0.12 -3.17
N THR A 13 -33.88 0.13 -2.15
CA THR A 13 -33.61 0.75 -0.84
C THR A 13 -32.98 -0.19 0.19
N LYS A 14 -32.76 -1.47 -0.15
CA LYS A 14 -32.34 -2.51 0.81
C LYS A 14 -30.85 -2.86 0.80
N ARG A 15 -30.03 -2.21 -0.03
CA ARG A 15 -28.58 -2.36 0.00
C ARG A 15 -27.95 -1.12 0.63
N GLN A 16 -27.87 -1.11 1.96
CA GLN A 16 -26.82 -0.41 2.72
C GLN A 16 -27.02 -0.62 4.23
N ALA A 17 -26.22 -1.51 4.81
CA ALA A 17 -25.62 -1.38 6.14
C ALA A 17 -24.65 -2.54 6.34
N ALA A 18 -23.37 -2.25 6.18
CA ALA A 18 -22.31 -3.02 6.82
C ALA A 18 -22.37 -2.84 8.35
N THR A 19 -21.52 -3.57 9.07
CA THR A 19 -21.16 -3.42 10.51
C THR A 19 -22.14 -4.07 11.50
N GLY A 20 -21.75 -4.92 12.46
CA GLY A 20 -20.41 -5.28 12.93
C GLY A 20 -20.41 -6.59 13.73
N LEU A 21 -19.27 -7.27 13.65
CA LEU A 21 -18.86 -8.41 14.44
C LEU A 21 -17.74 -7.91 15.36
N ALA A 22 -17.97 -7.83 16.67
CA ALA A 22 -16.97 -7.76 17.76
C ALA A 22 -17.78 -7.74 19.08
N VAL A 23 -17.88 -8.82 19.86
CA VAL A 23 -16.85 -9.49 20.69
C VAL A 23 -16.21 -8.54 21.72
N ALA A 24 -16.66 -8.74 22.96
CA ALA A 24 -16.04 -8.43 24.25
C ALA A 24 -14.89 -7.43 24.28
N ALA A 25 -15.15 -6.25 24.84
CA ALA A 25 -14.13 -5.49 25.54
C ALA A 25 -13.68 -6.27 26.79
N VAL A 26 -12.53 -6.93 26.72
CA VAL A 26 -11.77 -7.30 27.92
C VAL A 26 -10.91 -6.11 28.34
N ALA A 27 -11.00 -5.82 29.62
CA ALA A 27 -10.30 -4.74 30.29
C ALA A 27 -8.77 -4.90 30.27
N ALA A 28 -8.12 -3.73 30.24
CA ALA A 28 -6.85 -3.38 30.88
C ALA A 28 -5.63 -4.30 30.72
N SER A 29 -4.54 -3.72 30.21
CA SER A 29 -3.35 -3.51 31.05
C SER A 29 -2.54 -2.32 30.54
N ALA A 30 -2.40 -1.32 31.40
CA ALA A 30 -1.41 -0.28 31.28
C ALA A 30 -0.01 -0.88 31.47
N SER A 31 0.96 -0.42 30.69
CA SER A 31 2.39 -0.57 30.98
C SER A 31 3.09 0.72 30.57
N THR A 32 3.23 1.61 31.55
CA THR A 32 4.41 2.44 31.81
C THR A 32 5.24 2.83 30.59
N GLY A 33 4.85 3.91 29.91
CA GLY A 33 5.75 4.65 29.04
C GLY A 33 6.78 5.38 29.90
N VAL A 34 8.00 4.84 29.96
CA VAL A 34 9.16 5.51 30.51
C VAL A 34 9.45 6.76 29.68
N ALA A 35 9.59 7.87 30.39
CA ALA A 35 9.83 9.18 29.85
C ALA A 35 11.29 9.34 29.37
N LEU A 36 11.44 10.31 28.46
CA LEU A 36 12.64 11.11 28.15
C LEU A 36 13.81 10.39 27.44
N ALA A 37 14.03 10.75 26.17
CA ALA A 37 15.12 11.67 25.80
C ALA A 37 15.16 11.88 24.28
N SER A 38 14.96 13.12 23.84
CA SER A 38 15.71 13.61 22.69
C SER A 38 17.19 13.63 23.06
N PRO A 39 18.07 13.40 22.08
CA PRO A 39 18.94 14.51 21.72
C PRO A 39 18.97 14.75 20.21
N ALA A 40 19.18 16.01 19.88
CA ALA A 40 19.70 16.43 18.61
C ALA A 40 21.12 15.90 18.39
N GLU A 41 21.56 16.01 17.13
CA GLU A 41 22.95 15.98 16.65
C GLU A 41 23.60 14.61 16.35
N THR A 42 24.05 14.48 15.10
CA THR A 42 25.46 14.27 14.72
C THR A 42 25.62 13.25 13.60
N VAL A 43 25.97 13.77 12.43
CA VAL A 43 26.60 13.05 11.32
C VAL A 43 27.96 12.49 11.78
N ALA A 44 28.19 11.18 11.62
CA ALA A 44 29.51 10.59 11.83
C ALA A 44 29.77 9.40 10.87
N ASN A 45 30.46 9.72 9.78
CA ASN A 45 31.61 9.01 9.23
C ASN A 45 31.54 7.48 9.05
N VAL A 46 31.29 7.03 7.82
CA VAL A 46 31.53 5.64 7.39
C VAL A 46 33.02 5.42 7.10
N SER A 47 33.70 4.71 8.01
CA SER A 47 35.00 4.11 7.71
C SER A 47 34.78 2.61 7.50
N ALA A 48 35.18 2.13 6.33
CA ALA A 48 35.10 0.75 5.90
C ALA A 48 35.99 -0.18 6.75
N GLU A 49 35.56 -1.44 6.92
CA GLU A 49 36.30 -2.72 6.84
C GLU A 49 35.55 -3.85 7.63
N PRO A 50 35.88 -5.14 7.38
CA PRO A 50 35.17 -6.08 6.51
C PRO A 50 34.05 -6.90 7.20
N MET A 51 33.24 -7.58 6.39
CA MET A 51 32.07 -8.36 6.80
C MET A 51 32.41 -9.51 7.75
N THR A 52 31.86 -9.47 8.97
CA THR A 52 31.75 -10.63 9.88
C THR A 52 30.29 -10.78 10.30
N SER A 53 29.62 -11.76 9.68
CA SER A 53 28.40 -12.44 10.13
C SER A 53 27.43 -11.64 10.99
N VAL A 54 26.43 -11.02 10.35
CA VAL A 54 25.21 -10.62 11.05
C VAL A 54 24.44 -11.90 11.36
N ALA A 55 24.38 -12.28 12.64
CA ALA A 55 23.49 -13.32 13.11
C ALA A 55 22.06 -13.02 12.62
N ALA A 56 21.46 -13.96 11.91
CA ALA A 56 20.07 -13.86 11.47
C ALA A 56 19.17 -13.72 12.70
N VAL A 57 18.78 -12.49 13.04
CA VAL A 57 17.70 -12.24 13.98
C VAL A 57 16.45 -12.80 13.32
N ALA A 58 15.93 -13.89 13.87
CA ALA A 58 14.67 -14.48 13.43
C ALA A 58 13.54 -13.52 13.77
N VAL A 59 13.31 -12.53 12.91
CA VAL A 59 12.12 -11.70 12.95
C VAL A 59 10.97 -12.63 12.53
N LYS A 60 10.02 -12.85 13.44
CA LYS A 60 8.77 -13.53 13.09
C LYS A 60 8.19 -12.84 11.85
N PRO A 61 7.78 -13.59 10.80
CA PRO A 61 7.07 -12.97 9.70
C PRO A 61 5.84 -12.27 10.29
N ILE A 62 5.77 -10.96 10.08
CA ILE A 62 4.58 -10.21 10.43
C ILE A 62 3.53 -10.65 9.42
N ASP A 63 2.54 -11.41 9.88
CA ASP A 63 1.36 -11.73 9.08
C ASP A 63 0.55 -10.43 8.95
N LEU A 64 0.75 -9.74 7.82
CA LEU A 64 0.13 -8.46 7.51
C LEU A 64 -1.21 -8.64 6.77
N GLY A 65 -1.80 -9.84 6.85
CA GLY A 65 -3.08 -10.18 6.23
C GLY A 65 -2.96 -10.55 4.74
N PRO A 66 -4.08 -11.03 4.14
CA PRO A 66 -4.12 -11.66 2.82
C PRO A 66 -3.83 -10.75 1.62
N SER A 67 -3.50 -9.48 1.84
CA SER A 67 -3.18 -8.48 0.80
C SER A 67 -1.78 -7.89 0.93
N TYR A 68 -0.98 -8.35 1.90
CA TYR A 68 0.40 -7.90 2.03
C TYR A 68 1.29 -8.65 1.06
N ASN A 69 1.58 -8.01 -0.06
CA ASN A 69 2.62 -8.46 -0.98
C ASN A 69 3.85 -7.54 -0.81
N PRO A 70 4.91 -8.00 -0.11
CA PRO A 70 6.08 -7.17 0.21
C PRO A 70 6.83 -6.72 -1.04
N VAL A 71 6.60 -7.36 -2.19
CA VAL A 71 7.21 -6.99 -3.47
C VAL A 71 6.80 -5.57 -3.88
N TRP A 72 5.55 -5.17 -3.64
CA TRP A 72 5.07 -3.83 -3.97
C TRP A 72 5.67 -2.75 -3.07
N ASP A 73 5.89 -3.06 -1.80
CA ASP A 73 6.60 -2.17 -0.88
C ASP A 73 8.06 -2.01 -1.28
N MET A 74 8.75 -3.11 -1.60
CA MET A 74 10.14 -3.05 -2.09
C MET A 74 10.25 -2.27 -3.40
N LEU A 75 9.25 -2.41 -4.28
CA LEU A 75 9.19 -1.67 -5.53
C LEU A 75 8.96 -0.18 -5.27
N ALA A 76 8.00 0.19 -4.40
CA ALA A 76 7.75 1.57 -4.02
C ALA A 76 8.94 2.21 -3.29
N GLU A 77 9.71 1.43 -2.55
CA GLU A 77 10.97 1.89 -1.94
C GLU A 77 12.00 2.25 -3.02
N CYS A 78 12.12 1.43 -4.06
CA CYS A 78 13.02 1.72 -5.17
C CYS A 78 12.55 2.92 -6.03
N GLU A 79 11.24 3.05 -6.26
CA GLU A 79 10.66 4.07 -7.15
C GLU A 79 10.47 5.44 -6.48
N SER A 80 9.98 5.44 -5.23
CA SER A 80 9.53 6.65 -4.52
C SER A 80 10.07 6.77 -3.10
N ASN A 81 11.06 5.95 -2.72
CA ASN A 81 11.55 5.86 -1.35
C ASN A 81 10.40 5.57 -0.34
N GLY A 82 9.42 4.77 -0.77
CA GLY A 82 8.29 4.34 0.05
C GLY A 82 7.19 5.39 0.20
N ASN A 83 7.28 6.54 -0.47
CA ASN A 83 6.28 7.59 -0.36
C ASN A 83 5.11 7.38 -1.32
N TRP A 84 4.03 6.81 -0.80
CA TRP A 84 2.79 6.52 -1.55
C TRP A 84 1.99 7.75 -1.98
N SER A 85 2.26 8.92 -1.40
CA SER A 85 1.56 10.18 -1.73
C SER A 85 2.47 11.16 -2.48
N ILE A 86 3.56 10.66 -3.08
CA ILE A 86 4.49 11.52 -3.80
C ILE A 86 3.84 12.12 -5.06
N ASN A 87 4.04 13.42 -5.23
CA ASN A 87 3.70 14.15 -6.44
C ASN A 87 4.68 15.33 -6.58
N THR A 88 5.78 15.11 -7.30
CA THR A 88 6.84 16.10 -7.50
C THR A 88 6.61 17.01 -8.71
N GLY A 89 5.52 16.78 -9.47
CA GLY A 89 5.24 17.51 -10.71
C GLY A 89 6.03 17.01 -11.93
N ASN A 90 6.69 15.86 -11.85
CA ASN A 90 7.41 15.21 -12.96
C ASN A 90 6.51 14.41 -13.92
N GLY A 91 5.19 14.42 -13.72
CA GLY A 91 4.21 13.65 -14.51
C GLY A 91 3.93 12.23 -13.99
N PHE A 92 4.60 11.82 -12.92
CA PHE A 92 4.37 10.56 -12.22
C PHE A 92 3.83 10.83 -10.82
N THR A 93 3.00 9.93 -10.32
CA THR A 93 2.31 10.09 -9.04
C THR A 93 2.24 8.77 -8.28
N GLY A 94 2.23 8.88 -6.95
CA GLY A 94 2.09 7.74 -6.05
C GLY A 94 3.36 6.90 -5.89
N GLY A 95 3.31 5.91 -5.00
CA GLY A 95 4.49 5.15 -4.56
C GLY A 95 5.13 4.33 -5.67
N LEU A 96 4.35 3.92 -6.66
CA LEU A 96 4.78 3.15 -7.81
C LEU A 96 5.01 4.00 -9.07
N GLN A 97 5.03 5.33 -8.93
CA GLN A 97 5.32 6.26 -10.03
C GLN A 97 4.42 6.03 -11.25
N PHE A 98 3.10 6.07 -11.05
CA PHE A 98 2.14 5.93 -12.16
C PHE A 98 2.04 7.22 -12.97
N THR A 99 2.00 7.09 -14.30
CA THR A 99 1.51 8.18 -15.18
C THR A 99 -0.02 8.28 -15.09
N ALA A 100 -0.57 9.47 -15.31
CA ALA A 100 -2.03 9.66 -15.37
C ALA A 100 -2.70 8.77 -16.42
N SER A 101 -2.04 8.55 -17.56
CA SER A 101 -2.56 7.70 -18.64
C SER A 101 -2.65 6.24 -18.21
N THR A 102 -1.59 5.69 -17.61
CA THR A 102 -1.59 4.31 -17.10
C THR A 102 -2.58 4.14 -15.96
N TRP A 103 -2.61 5.08 -15.01
CA TRP A 103 -3.54 5.05 -13.89
C TRP A 103 -5.00 4.92 -14.36
N ASN A 104 -5.40 5.77 -15.32
CA ASN A 104 -6.76 5.73 -15.86
C ASN A 104 -7.01 4.49 -16.73
N ALA A 105 -6.03 4.04 -17.53
CA ALA A 105 -6.17 2.88 -18.40
C ALA A 105 -6.42 1.57 -17.62
N PHE A 106 -5.89 1.46 -16.39
CA PHE A 106 -6.05 0.27 -15.54
C PHE A 106 -7.13 0.42 -14.45
N GLY A 107 -8.01 1.41 -14.60
CA GLY A 107 -9.16 1.62 -13.71
C GLY A 107 -8.84 2.28 -12.37
N GLY A 108 -7.67 2.92 -12.23
CA GLY A 108 -7.33 3.68 -11.03
C GLY A 108 -8.26 4.89 -10.80
N GLY A 109 -8.87 5.39 -11.88
CA GLY A 109 -9.89 6.44 -11.81
C GLY A 109 -11.12 6.07 -10.96
N GLU A 110 -11.37 4.78 -10.70
CA GLU A 110 -12.42 4.32 -9.79
C GLU A 110 -12.11 4.65 -8.31
N PHE A 111 -10.82 4.76 -7.97
CA PHE A 111 -10.36 5.05 -6.61
C PHE A 111 -10.09 6.53 -6.41
N ALA A 112 -9.34 7.13 -7.33
CA ALA A 112 -8.97 8.54 -7.27
C ALA A 112 -8.61 9.09 -8.66
N PRO A 113 -8.68 10.41 -8.87
CA PRO A 113 -8.27 11.03 -10.15
C PRO A 113 -6.79 10.82 -10.49
N ARG A 114 -5.93 10.57 -9.48
CA ARG A 114 -4.49 10.35 -9.59
C ARG A 114 -4.04 9.35 -8.52
N ALA A 115 -2.90 8.70 -8.75
CA ALA A 115 -2.39 7.67 -7.84
C ALA A 115 -1.99 8.22 -6.46
N ASP A 116 -1.42 9.42 -6.37
CA ASP A 116 -0.99 10.06 -5.11
C ASP A 116 -2.14 10.31 -4.12
N LEU A 117 -3.37 10.41 -4.64
CA LEU A 117 -4.59 10.62 -3.87
C LEU A 117 -5.26 9.31 -3.44
N ALA A 118 -4.83 8.18 -3.99
CA ALA A 118 -5.32 6.85 -3.64
C ALA A 118 -4.51 6.26 -2.48
N SER A 119 -5.15 5.41 -1.67
CA SER A 119 -4.44 4.68 -0.62
C SER A 119 -3.41 3.73 -1.24
N LYS A 120 -2.42 3.31 -0.44
CA LYS A 120 -1.43 2.32 -0.84
C LYS A 120 -2.08 1.06 -1.42
N GLU A 121 -3.10 0.54 -0.74
CA GLU A 121 -3.79 -0.70 -1.13
C GLU A 121 -4.53 -0.52 -2.46
N GLN A 122 -5.10 0.66 -2.70
CA GLN A 122 -5.73 0.99 -3.98
C GLN A 122 -4.70 1.09 -5.11
N GLN A 123 -3.54 1.69 -4.84
CA GLN A 123 -2.45 1.74 -5.81
C GLN A 123 -1.93 0.34 -6.14
N ILE A 124 -1.78 -0.52 -5.14
CA ILE A 124 -1.39 -1.93 -5.32
C ILE A 124 -2.42 -2.68 -6.16
N ALA A 125 -3.72 -2.49 -5.90
CA ALA A 125 -4.76 -3.15 -6.70
C ALA A 125 -4.69 -2.75 -8.18
N VAL A 126 -4.39 -1.48 -8.49
CA VAL A 126 -4.16 -1.03 -9.87
C VAL A 126 -2.84 -1.59 -10.42
N ALA A 127 -1.80 -1.65 -9.60
CA ALA A 127 -0.50 -2.22 -9.99
C ALA A 127 -0.59 -3.69 -10.35
N GLU A 128 -1.40 -4.47 -9.62
CA GLU A 128 -1.69 -5.87 -9.93
C GLU A 128 -2.40 -6.02 -11.28
N ARG A 129 -3.34 -5.11 -11.61
CA ARG A 129 -3.95 -5.07 -12.95
C ARG A 129 -2.92 -4.77 -14.04
N VAL A 130 -2.01 -3.81 -13.78
CA VAL A 130 -0.91 -3.49 -14.70
C VAL A 130 0.03 -4.67 -14.88
N GLN A 131 0.41 -5.33 -13.79
CA GLN A 131 1.30 -6.50 -13.81
C GLN A 131 0.65 -7.71 -14.49
N ALA A 132 -0.66 -7.91 -14.32
CA ALA A 132 -1.40 -8.93 -15.06
C ALA A 132 -1.46 -8.65 -16.58
N GLY A 133 -1.48 -7.37 -16.98
CA GLY A 133 -1.56 -6.98 -18.40
C GLY A 133 -0.22 -6.84 -19.12
N GLN A 134 0.80 -6.32 -18.43
CA GLN A 134 2.11 -5.95 -19.01
C GLN A 134 3.29 -6.73 -18.40
N GLY A 135 3.06 -7.48 -17.32
CA GLY A 135 4.13 -8.07 -16.53
C GLY A 135 4.94 -7.05 -15.73
N TRP A 136 6.05 -7.49 -15.15
CA TRP A 136 6.99 -6.65 -14.40
C TRP A 136 7.79 -5.66 -15.28
N GLY A 137 7.58 -5.71 -16.60
CA GLY A 137 8.19 -4.79 -17.58
C GLY A 137 7.69 -3.35 -17.47
N ALA A 138 6.58 -3.10 -16.75
CA ALA A 138 6.12 -1.75 -16.44
C ALA A 138 7.06 -1.00 -15.48
N TRP A 139 7.89 -1.71 -14.71
CA TRP A 139 8.88 -1.12 -13.78
C TRP A 139 10.29 -1.68 -14.02
N PRO A 140 10.89 -1.49 -15.21
CA PRO A 140 12.05 -2.26 -15.66
C PRO A 140 13.32 -2.04 -14.83
N ALA A 141 13.53 -0.84 -14.29
CA ALA A 141 14.73 -0.51 -13.52
C ALA A 141 14.70 -1.14 -12.13
N CYS A 142 13.59 -0.95 -11.41
CA CYS A 142 13.45 -1.45 -10.05
C CYS A 142 13.10 -2.93 -10.01
N SER A 143 12.30 -3.46 -10.94
CA SER A 143 12.05 -4.91 -11.01
C SER A 143 13.33 -5.70 -11.30
N ALA A 144 14.19 -5.21 -12.20
CA ALA A 144 15.49 -5.82 -12.46
C ALA A 144 16.43 -5.79 -11.24
N LYS A 145 16.46 -4.67 -10.50
CA LYS A 145 17.24 -4.55 -9.25
C LYS A 145 16.75 -5.51 -8.16
N LEU A 146 15.44 -5.71 -8.08
CA LEU A 146 14.80 -6.59 -7.09
C LEU A 146 14.76 -8.06 -7.57
N GLY A 147 15.17 -8.35 -8.80
CA GLY A 147 15.18 -9.70 -9.38
C GLY A 147 13.79 -10.25 -9.74
N ILE A 148 12.78 -9.39 -9.85
CA ILE A 148 11.39 -9.75 -10.11
C ILE A 148 11.17 -9.82 -11.63
N ARG A 149 10.65 -10.94 -12.15
CA ARG A 149 10.48 -11.20 -13.58
C ARG A 149 9.17 -11.91 -13.88
#